data_AF-A0A9Q9SUR3-F1
#
_entry.id   AF-A0A9Q9SUR3-F1
#
_cell.length_a   1.000
_cell.length_b   1.000
_cell.length_c   1.000
_cell.angle_alpha   90.00
_cell.angle_beta   90.00
_cell.angle_gamma   90.00
#
_symmetry.space_group_name_H-M   'P 1'
#
loop_
_entity.id
_entity.type
_entity.pdbx_description
1 polymer ?
#
loop_
_entity_poly.entity_id
_entity_poly.type
_entity_poly.pdbx_seq_one_letter_code
_entity_poly.pdbx_strand_id
1 'polypeptide(L)' 'MARPYSHDLRQRALNLLEQGLSMTQVSRLLNISRPTLYKWQHKYETTGSTAPSPQIIPPQPSNITDWKKFK' A
#
# COMPACT_ATOMS: atom_id res chain seq x y z
N MET A 1 15.59 0.49 -3.77
CA MET A 1 14.28 0.34 -3.11
C MET A 1 13.26 -0.13 -4.13
N ALA A 2 12.44 -1.15 -3.80
CA ALA A 2 11.35 -1.55 -4.67
C ALA A 2 10.25 -0.49 -4.65
N ARG A 3 9.77 -0.06 -5.82
CA ARG A 3 8.64 0.88 -5.92
C ARG A 3 7.36 0.17 -5.45
N PRO A 4 6.58 0.77 -4.53
CA PRO A 4 5.31 0.18 -4.14
C PRO A 4 4.35 0.16 -5.34
N TYR A 5 3.51 -0.88 -5.40
CA TYR A 5 2.42 -0.93 -6.38
C TYR A 5 1.44 0.24 -6.17
N SER A 6 0.94 0.80 -7.28
CA SER A 6 -0.03 1.89 -7.32
C SER A 6 -1.32 1.58 -6.56
N HIS A 7 -1.98 2.61 -6.05
CA HIS A 7 -3.25 2.49 -5.32
C HIS A 7 -4.36 1.86 -6.16
N ASP A 8 -4.54 2.37 -7.38
CA ASP A 8 -5.52 1.90 -8.35
C ASP A 8 -5.40 0.39 -8.59
N LEU A 9 -4.16 -0.10 -8.77
CA LEU A 9 -3.88 -1.52 -8.98
C LEU A 9 -4.37 -2.40 -7.82
N ARG A 10 -4.23 -1.92 -6.57
CA ARG A 10 -4.69 -2.63 -5.38
C ARG A 10 -6.20 -2.66 -5.30
N GLN A 11 -6.85 -1.52 -5.53
CA GLN A 11 -8.30 -1.42 -5.52
C GLN A 11 -8.92 -2.30 -6.60
N ARG A 12 -8.33 -2.29 -7.80
CA ARG A 12 -8.79 -3.14 -8.91
C ARG A 12 -8.63 -4.62 -8.59
N ALA A 13 -7.51 -5.02 -7.99
CA ALA A 13 -7.31 -6.40 -7.55
C ALA A 13 -8.35 -6.84 -6.52
N LEU A 14 -8.64 -6.01 -5.52
CA LEU A 14 -9.63 -6.32 -4.48
C LEU A 14 -11.05 -6.34 -5.04
N ASN A 15 -11.41 -5.42 -5.94
CA ASN A 15 -12.72 -5.41 -6.60
C ASN A 15 -12.96 -6.70 -7.40
N LEU A 16 -11.94 -7.20 -8.11
CA LEU A 16 -12.03 -8.48 -8.82
C LEU A 16 -12.23 -9.66 -7.86
N LEU A 17 -11.60 -9.64 -6.68
CA LEU A 17 -11.83 -10.67 -5.66
C LEU A 17 -13.26 -10.61 -5.11
N GLU A 18 -13.79 -9.42 -4.86
CA GLU A 18 -15.19 -9.19 -4.42
C GLU A 18 -16.21 -9.65 -5.48
N GLN A 19 -15.86 -9.54 -6.77
CA GLN A 19 -16.66 -10.09 -7.88
C GLN A 19 -16.65 -11.63 -7.93
N GLY A 20 -15.92 -12.30 -7.04
CA GLY A 20 -15.83 -13.75 -6.96
C GLY A 20 -14.76 -14.38 -7.84
N LEU A 21 -13.85 -13.60 -8.43
CA LEU A 21 -12.71 -14.17 -9.15
C LEU A 21 -11.72 -14.81 -8.17
N SER A 22 -11.15 -15.95 -8.57
CA SER A 22 -10.11 -16.59 -7.78
C SER A 22 -8.78 -15.81 -7.82
N MET A 23 -7.97 -15.91 -6.76
CA MET A 23 -6.63 -15.29 -6.70
C MET A 23 -5.74 -15.68 -7.89
N THR A 24 -5.91 -16.89 -8.43
CA THR A 24 -5.16 -17.35 -9.61
C THR A 24 -5.56 -16.57 -10.85
N GLN A 25 -6.86 -16.31 -11.04
CA GLN A 25 -7.35 -15.54 -12.17
C GLN A 25 -6.91 -14.08 -12.07
N VAL A 26 -7.06 -13.46 -10.89
CA VAL A 26 -6.63 -12.07 -10.64
C VAL A 26 -5.12 -11.91 -10.85
N SER A 27 -4.33 -12.88 -10.37
CA SER A 27 -2.88 -12.91 -10.57
C SER A 27 -2.49 -12.88 -12.04
N ARG A 28 -3.14 -13.72 -12.87
CA ARG A 28 -2.90 -13.76 -14.32
C ARG A 28 -3.37 -12.48 -15.02
N LEU A 29 -4.50 -11.93 -14.60
CA LEU A 29 -5.12 -10.77 -15.24
C LEU A 29 -4.32 -9.47 -14.98
N LEU A 30 -3.82 -9.28 -13.76
CA LEU A 30 -3.05 -8.10 -13.39
C LEU A 30 -1.53 -8.31 -13.48
N ASN A 31 -1.10 -9.53 -13.82
CA ASN A 31 0.31 -9.95 -13.82
C ASN A 31 1.03 -9.68 -12.49
N ILE A 32 0.35 -10.00 -11.38
CA ILE A 32 0.85 -9.80 -10.01
C ILE A 32 1.00 -11.16 -9.33
N SER A 33 2.04 -11.30 -8.50
CA SER A 33 2.25 -12.52 -7.75
C SER A 33 1.11 -12.80 -6.74
N ARG A 34 0.68 -14.06 -6.65
CA ARG A 34 -0.35 -14.50 -5.68
C ARG A 34 -0.04 -14.10 -4.22
N PRO A 35 1.21 -14.20 -3.72
CA PRO A 35 1.57 -13.74 -2.37
C PRO A 35 1.26 -12.26 -2.12
N THR A 36 1.40 -11.41 -3.15
CA THR A 36 1.06 -9.98 -3.06
C THR A 36 -0.44 -9.79 -2.88
N LEU A 37 -1.26 -10.54 -3.61
CA LEU A 37 -2.72 -10.50 -3.50
C LEU A 37 -3.19 -10.95 -2.11
N TYR A 38 -2.64 -12.06 -1.58
CA TYR A 38 -2.94 -12.51 -0.22
C TYR A 38 -2.63 -11.45 0.84
N LYS A 39 -1.49 -10.74 0.71
CA LYS A 39 -1.14 -9.65 1.63
C LYS A 39 -2.14 -8.49 1.58
N TRP A 40 -2.68 -8.17 0.41
CA TRP A 40 -3.66 -7.09 0.26
C TRP A 40 -5.03 -7.50 0.82
N GLN A 41 -5.47 -8.73 0.55
CA GLN A 41 -6.70 -9.27 1.12
C GLN A 41 -6.63 -9.29 2.65
N HIS A 42 -5.57 -9.86 3.21
CA HIS A 42 -5.38 -9.94 4.66
C HIS A 42 -5.35 -8.55 5.32
N LYS A 43 -4.70 -7.56 4.69
CA LYS A 43 -4.74 -6.17 5.15
C LYS A 43 -6.15 -5.59 5.11
N TYR A 44 -6.90 -5.87 4.05
CA TYR A 44 -8.27 -5.39 3.90
C TYR A 44 -9.19 -5.98 4.98
N GLU A 45 -9.08 -7.28 5.27
CA GLU A 45 -9.84 -7.94 6.33
C GLU A 45 -9.47 -7.42 7.73
N THR A 46 -8.17 -7.16 7.98
CA THR A 46 -7.69 -6.73 9.30
C THR A 46 -7.98 -5.26 9.58
N THR A 47 -7.91 -4.39 8.56
CA THR A 47 -8.02 -2.92 8.72
C THR A 47 -9.36 -2.37 8.22
N GLY A 48 -10.15 -3.16 7.48
CA GLY A 48 -11.39 -2.69 6.83
C GLY A 48 -11.17 -1.65 5.72
N SER A 49 -9.92 -1.37 5.35
CA SER A 49 -9.56 -0.31 4.42
C SER A 49 -8.50 -0.77 3.41
N THR A 50 -8.75 -0.48 2.14
CA THR A 50 -7.85 -0.81 1.00
C THR A 50 -6.71 0.19 0.86
N ALA A 51 -6.75 1.28 1.61
CA ALA A 51 -5.77 2.34 1.53
C ALA A 51 -4.39 1.82 1.99
N PRO A 52 -3.29 2.18 1.29
CA PRO A 52 -1.97 2.06 1.89
C PRO A 52 -2.03 2.83 3.20
N SER A 53 -1.66 2.17 4.31
CA SER A 53 -1.37 2.87 5.56
C SER A 53 -0.52 4.09 5.18
N PRO A 54 -0.96 5.32 5.51
CA PRO A 54 -0.19 6.49 5.19
C PRO A 54 1.18 6.22 5.80
N GLN A 55 2.21 6.25 4.96
CA GLN A 55 3.58 6.29 5.45
C GLN A 55 3.70 7.62 6.16
N ILE A 56 3.22 7.70 7.40
CA ILE A 56 3.57 8.75 8.33
C ILE A 56 5.04 8.45 8.60
N ILE A 57 5.90 9.02 7.76
CA ILE A 57 7.30 9.16 8.11
C ILE A 57 7.24 9.99 9.39
N PRO A 58 7.63 9.45 10.56
CA PRO A 58 7.67 10.28 11.75
C PRO A 58 8.52 11.50 11.41
N PRO A 59 8.06 12.73 11.74
CA PRO A 59 8.84 13.93 11.44
C PRO A 59 10.24 13.74 12.01
N GLN A 60 11.23 13.66 11.12
CA GLN A 60 12.63 13.65 11.54
C GLN A 60 12.84 14.96 12.33
N PRO A 61 13.33 14.92 13.58
CA PRO A 61 13.62 16.15 14.30
C PRO A 61 14.69 16.91 13.51
N SER A 62 14.33 18.08 12.99
CA SER A 62 15.29 18.97 12.33
C SER A 62 16.24 19.53 13.39
N ASN A 63 17.54 19.26 13.26
CA ASN A 63 18.60 19.78 14.15
C ASN A 63 18.78 21.32 14.09
N ILE A 64 17.89 22.06 13.43
CA ILE A 64 17.92 23.52 13.38
C ILE A 64 17.00 24.05 14.49
N THR A 65 17.50 23.99 15.72
CA THR A 65 16.84 24.59 16.88
C THR A 65 17.20 26.07 17.04
N ASP A 66 18.29 26.54 16.41
CA ASP A 66 18.84 27.88 16.70
C ASP A 66 18.91 28.79 15.46
N TRP A 67 17.82 29.53 15.24
CA TRP A 67 17.74 30.58 14.21
C TRP A 67 18.43 31.88 14.64
N LYS A 68 18.83 32.00 15.92
CA LYS A 68 19.54 33.18 16.44
C LYS A 68 21.03 33.19 16.08
N LYS A 69 21.59 32.04 15.69
CA LYS A 69 23.01 31.91 15.30
C LYS A 69 23.34 32.46 13.90
N PHE A 70 22.34 32.81 13.10
CA PHE A 70 22.49 33.33 11.73
C PHE A 70 22.30 34.86 11.62
N LYS A 71 22.29 35.60 12.73
CA LYS A 71 22.25 37.08 12.77
C LYS A 71 23.54 37.63 13.35
#